data_AF-A0A936C0N1-F1
#
_entry.id   AF-A0A936C0N1-F1
#
_cell.length_a   1.000
_cell.length_b   1.000
_cell.length_c   1.000
_cell.angle_alpha   90.00
_cell.angle_beta   90.00
_cell.angle_gamma   90.00
#
_symmetry.space_group_name_H-M   'P 1'
#
loop_
_entity.id
_entity.type
_entity.pdbx_description
1 polymer ?
#
loop_
_entity_poly.entity_id
_entity_poly.type
_entity_poly.pdbx_seq_one_letter_code
_entity_poly.pdbx_strand_id
1 'polypeptide(L)'
;MKKQSGLNPIHPGEMKRIRVDRRTRAVALSLFVGGAAAGCGGSEIEPEQSASIQALMSREAELEEARACVVAIAEANTDRLDNIDEVRARLEPYVELLADSFLTARRYDEVTLTQGTWKSLWFDDDDIGDRGFFSLDRSTVYQVVEDGYYYNVAENQIRIFGIPAGTVHSFLKGNYQIVHPATDENFGEPRLNVIDLEFDQNRIRFGHIPSDRALRTLVDRVERQAVASIEVPGPKGITGELWNLYIDADLRIAAGVQDDNKGVQDLYILRRATWAGPLAPYSERTEASCL
;
A
#
# COMPACT_ATOMS: atom_id res chain seq x y z
N MET A 1 10.61 -54.55 -11.36
CA MET A 1 9.32 -53.84 -11.26
C MET A 1 9.58 -52.35 -11.30
N LYS A 2 8.95 -51.67 -12.27
CA LYS A 2 9.04 -50.23 -12.53
C LYS A 2 8.16 -49.44 -11.56
N LYS A 3 8.59 -48.24 -11.17
CA LYS A 3 7.78 -47.00 -11.20
C LYS A 3 8.72 -45.80 -11.07
N GLN A 4 9.02 -45.21 -12.24
CA GLN A 4 9.49 -43.83 -12.36
C GLN A 4 8.26 -42.93 -12.30
N SER A 5 8.22 -41.97 -11.38
CA SER A 5 7.27 -40.86 -11.41
C SER A 5 7.97 -39.66 -12.04
N GLY A 6 7.50 -39.28 -13.24
CA GLY A 6 8.02 -38.17 -14.00
C GLY A 6 7.60 -36.83 -13.41
N LEU A 7 8.58 -35.95 -13.21
CA LEU A 7 8.39 -34.51 -13.20
C LEU A 7 8.79 -34.02 -14.60
N ASN A 8 7.82 -33.52 -15.36
CA ASN A 8 8.10 -32.84 -16.61
C ASN A 8 8.63 -31.43 -16.29
N PRO A 9 9.76 -31.01 -16.87
CA PRO A 9 10.18 -29.61 -16.83
C PRO A 9 9.27 -28.78 -17.75
N ILE A 10 8.78 -27.65 -17.24
CA ILE A 10 8.08 -26.65 -18.05
C ILE A 10 9.16 -25.93 -18.88
N HIS A 11 9.13 -26.14 -20.20
CA HIS A 11 9.98 -25.43 -21.14
C HIS A 11 9.48 -23.98 -21.34
N PRO A 12 10.39 -22.98 -21.41
CA PRO A 12 10.04 -21.61 -21.74
C PRO A 12 9.88 -21.50 -23.26
N GLY A 13 8.65 -21.27 -23.73
CA GLY A 13 8.38 -21.13 -25.15
C GLY A 13 7.06 -20.44 -25.44
N GLU A 14 7.14 -19.34 -26.20
CA GLU A 14 6.06 -18.65 -26.93
C GLU A 14 5.24 -17.61 -26.17
N MET A 15 5.86 -16.48 -25.87
CA MET A 15 5.16 -15.18 -25.83
C MET A 15 4.63 -14.85 -27.23
N LYS A 16 3.37 -15.21 -27.50
CA LYS A 16 2.62 -14.62 -28.62
C LYS A 16 2.44 -13.12 -28.33
N ARG A 17 2.97 -12.28 -29.22
CA ARG A 17 2.70 -10.84 -29.23
C ARG A 17 1.21 -10.63 -29.48
N ILE A 18 0.45 -10.35 -28.41
CA ILE A 18 -0.92 -9.85 -28.52
C ILE A 18 -0.81 -8.40 -28.97
N ARG A 19 -1.26 -8.14 -30.19
CA ARG A 19 -1.42 -6.79 -30.75
C ARG A 19 -2.69 -6.21 -30.13
N VAL A 20 -2.54 -5.46 -29.05
CA VAL A 20 -3.67 -4.74 -28.43
C VAL A 20 -4.06 -3.59 -29.36
N ASP A 21 -5.30 -3.60 -29.82
CA ASP A 21 -5.91 -2.58 -30.65
C ASP A 21 -6.01 -1.26 -29.86
N ARG A 22 -5.37 -0.19 -30.36
CA ARG A 22 -5.29 1.14 -29.74
C ARG A 22 -6.53 1.97 -30.04
N ARG A 23 -7.72 1.43 -29.78
CA ARG A 23 -8.97 2.17 -29.90
C ARG A 23 -9.84 1.86 -28.70
N THR A 24 -9.66 2.64 -27.64
CA THR A 24 -10.68 3.30 -26.80
C THR A 24 -9.98 3.77 -25.52
N ARG A 25 -10.28 4.99 -25.05
CA ARG A 25 -9.71 5.73 -23.90
C ARG A 25 -8.48 6.59 -24.17
N ALA A 26 -8.68 7.58 -25.03
CA ALA A 26 -8.09 8.91 -24.88
C ALA A 26 -9.19 9.94 -25.15
N VAL A 27 -10.07 10.15 -24.17
CA VAL A 27 -10.95 11.32 -24.09
C VAL A 27 -10.72 11.98 -22.74
N ALA A 28 -9.49 12.42 -22.55
CA ALA A 28 -9.07 13.45 -21.61
C ALA A 28 -7.63 13.78 -22.01
N LEU A 29 -7.31 15.05 -22.20
CA LEU A 29 -5.98 15.56 -22.59
C LEU A 29 -5.59 15.39 -24.09
N SER A 30 -6.38 15.98 -24.99
CA SER A 30 -5.91 16.36 -26.34
C SER A 30 -6.46 17.72 -26.77
N LEU A 31 -6.50 18.67 -25.83
CA LEU A 31 -6.74 20.08 -26.13
C LEU A 31 -5.50 20.86 -25.69
N PHE A 32 -4.87 21.52 -26.66
CA PHE A 32 -3.74 22.45 -26.56
C PHE A 32 -2.34 21.87 -26.32
N VAL A 33 -1.57 21.64 -27.40
CA VAL A 33 -0.50 22.57 -27.85
C VAL A 33 -0.25 22.29 -29.34
N GLY A 34 -1.04 22.94 -30.19
CA GLY A 34 -0.83 22.97 -31.64
C GLY A 34 -0.80 24.43 -32.08
N GLY A 35 0.37 25.04 -32.04
CA GLY A 35 0.58 26.37 -32.59
C GLY A 35 0.52 26.33 -34.11
N ALA A 36 -0.54 26.92 -34.68
CA ALA A 36 -0.50 27.63 -35.94
C ALA A 36 -1.68 28.62 -35.97
N ALA A 37 -1.35 29.90 -35.94
CA ALA A 37 -2.29 31.01 -35.99
C ALA A 37 -3.03 31.04 -37.35
N ALA A 38 -4.36 31.04 -37.30
CA ALA A 38 -5.26 31.89 -38.10
C ALA A 38 -6.70 31.39 -37.95
N GLY A 39 -7.52 32.10 -37.17
CA GLY A 39 -8.97 31.91 -37.11
C GLY A 39 -9.52 31.96 -35.69
N CYS A 40 -9.79 33.17 -35.19
CA CYS A 40 -10.58 33.38 -33.96
C CYS A 40 -12.05 33.02 -34.22
N GLY A 41 -12.35 31.73 -34.31
CA GLY A 41 -13.70 31.21 -34.08
C GLY A 41 -13.79 30.85 -32.61
N GLY A 42 -14.42 31.71 -31.80
CA GLY A 42 -14.74 31.35 -30.42
C GLY A 42 -15.73 30.20 -30.44
N SER A 43 -15.24 28.97 -30.26
CA SER A 43 -16.10 27.84 -29.99
C SER A 43 -16.74 28.08 -28.63
N GLU A 44 -17.99 28.56 -28.63
CA GLU A 44 -18.83 28.55 -27.44
C GLU A 44 -18.88 27.11 -26.93
N ILE A 45 -18.37 26.89 -25.72
CA ILE A 45 -18.48 25.59 -25.06
C ILE A 45 -19.96 25.37 -24.80
N GLU A 46 -20.52 24.31 -25.38
CA GLU A 46 -21.93 24.00 -25.19
C GLU A 46 -22.23 23.77 -23.69
N PRO A 47 -23.39 24.23 -23.18
CA PRO A 47 -23.70 24.18 -21.75
C PRO A 47 -23.55 22.79 -21.10
N GLU A 48 -23.81 21.72 -21.86
CA GLU A 48 -23.67 20.33 -21.42
C GLU A 48 -22.22 19.94 -21.13
N GLN A 49 -21.27 20.43 -21.93
CA GLN A 49 -19.83 20.20 -21.71
C GLN A 49 -19.34 20.96 -20.46
N SER A 50 -19.85 22.17 -20.24
CA SER A 50 -19.53 22.95 -19.03
C SER A 50 -20.01 22.26 -17.75
N ALA A 51 -21.21 21.68 -17.75
CA ALA A 51 -21.74 20.97 -16.59
C ALA A 51 -20.95 19.68 -16.28
N SER A 52 -20.56 18.93 -17.31
CA SER A 52 -19.74 17.72 -17.15
C SER A 52 -18.35 18.04 -16.58
N ILE A 53 -17.71 19.11 -17.05
CA ILE A 53 -16.41 19.57 -16.52
C ILE A 53 -16.53 19.98 -15.05
N GLN A 54 -17.57 20.75 -14.69
CA GLN A 54 -17.80 21.15 -13.30
C GLN A 54 -18.02 19.95 -12.37
N ALA A 55 -18.79 18.95 -12.81
CA ALA A 55 -19.00 17.72 -12.03
C ALA A 55 -17.69 16.93 -11.82
N LEU A 56 -16.85 16.81 -12.86
CA LEU A 56 -15.55 16.14 -12.76
C LEU A 56 -14.59 16.89 -11.82
N MET A 57 -14.54 18.22 -11.91
CA MET A 57 -13.73 19.04 -11.00
C MET A 57 -14.21 18.93 -9.55
N SER A 58 -15.53 18.91 -9.34
CA SER A 58 -16.12 18.73 -8.00
C SER A 58 -15.77 17.36 -7.41
N ARG A 59 -15.82 16.29 -8.23
CA ARG A 59 -15.48 14.94 -7.78
C ARG A 59 -14.00 14.80 -7.44
N GLU A 60 -13.11 15.37 -8.25
CA GLU A 60 -11.67 15.31 -7.95
C GLU A 60 -11.35 16.06 -6.65
N ALA A 61 -11.96 17.23 -6.43
CA ALA A 61 -11.79 17.99 -5.19
C ALA A 61 -12.25 17.21 -3.95
N GLU A 62 -13.38 16.49 -4.07
CA GLU A 62 -13.92 15.62 -3.02
C GLU A 62 -12.96 14.46 -2.70
N LEU A 63 -12.38 13.83 -3.73
CA LEU A 63 -11.42 12.74 -3.55
C LEU A 63 -10.10 13.22 -2.94
N GLU A 64 -9.61 14.39 -3.34
CA GLU A 64 -8.44 15.03 -2.71
C GLU A 64 -8.70 15.33 -1.23
N GLU A 65 -9.88 15.82 -0.90
CA GLU A 65 -10.30 16.05 0.48
C GLU A 65 -10.35 14.76 1.29
N ALA A 66 -10.91 13.69 0.73
CA ALA A 66 -10.94 12.38 1.38
C ALA A 66 -9.53 11.83 1.64
N ARG A 67 -8.62 11.92 0.66
CA ARG A 67 -7.20 11.53 0.83
C ARG A 67 -6.54 12.31 1.96
N ALA A 68 -6.70 13.63 1.96
CA ALA A 68 -6.13 14.50 3.00
C ALA A 68 -6.68 14.15 4.39
N CYS A 69 -7.97 13.85 4.51
CA CYS A 69 -8.59 13.48 5.78
C CYS A 69 -8.14 12.10 6.29
N VAL A 70 -8.03 11.10 5.41
CA VAL A 70 -7.47 9.79 5.78
C VAL A 70 -6.06 9.95 6.35
N VAL A 71 -5.20 10.72 5.67
CA VAL A 71 -3.82 10.97 6.12
C VAL A 71 -3.80 11.71 7.45
N ALA A 72 -4.55 12.81 7.58
CA ALA A 72 -4.56 13.63 8.80
C ALA A 72 -5.06 12.85 10.02
N ILE A 73 -6.13 12.06 9.87
CA ILE A 73 -6.67 11.22 10.95
C ILE A 73 -5.67 10.12 11.32
N ALA A 74 -5.07 9.44 10.33
CA ALA A 74 -4.10 8.38 10.58
C ALA A 74 -2.83 8.90 11.27
N GLU A 75 -2.25 10.00 10.79
CA GLU A 75 -1.04 10.62 11.36
C GLU A 75 -1.26 11.12 12.79
N ALA A 76 -2.44 11.67 13.11
CA ALA A 76 -2.76 12.13 14.46
C ALA A 76 -2.89 10.99 15.48
N ASN A 77 -3.07 9.75 15.01
CA ASN A 77 -3.38 8.59 15.84
C ASN A 77 -2.37 7.43 15.70
N THR A 78 -1.22 7.65 15.04
CA THR A 78 -0.22 6.61 14.74
C THR A 78 0.17 5.76 15.96
N ASP A 79 0.43 6.41 17.10
CA ASP A 79 0.93 5.76 18.32
C ASP A 79 -0.17 5.49 19.36
N ARG A 80 -1.44 5.71 19.01
CA ARG A 80 -2.58 5.56 19.94
C ARG A 80 -3.27 4.20 19.74
N LEU A 81 -3.33 3.43 20.81
CA LEU A 81 -4.03 2.14 20.87
C LEU A 81 -5.36 2.22 21.62
N ASP A 82 -5.58 3.32 22.36
CA ASP A 82 -6.74 3.51 23.23
C ASP A 82 -8.02 3.89 22.46
N ASN A 83 -7.92 4.17 21.17
CA ASN A 83 -9.00 4.75 20.36
C ASN A 83 -9.15 4.12 18.97
N ILE A 84 -8.73 2.86 18.79
CA ILE A 84 -8.76 2.18 17.48
C ILE A 84 -10.16 2.21 16.85
N ASP A 85 -11.19 1.81 17.60
CA ASP A 85 -12.57 1.77 17.10
C ASP A 85 -13.09 3.16 16.67
N GLU A 86 -12.74 4.20 17.45
CA GLU A 86 -13.13 5.59 17.16
C GLU A 86 -12.44 6.09 15.88
N VAL A 87 -11.13 5.83 15.74
CA VAL A 87 -10.36 6.21 14.56
C VAL A 87 -10.89 5.49 13.33
N ARG A 88 -11.18 4.19 13.44
CA ARG A 88 -11.76 3.40 12.35
C ARG A 88 -13.09 3.99 11.88
N ALA A 89 -14.01 4.26 12.81
CA ALA A 89 -15.31 4.85 12.48
C ALA A 89 -15.19 6.22 11.79
N ARG A 90 -14.15 7.00 12.09
CA ARG A 90 -13.88 8.30 11.45
C ARG A 90 -13.22 8.16 10.08
N LEU A 91 -12.41 7.13 9.87
CA LEU A 91 -11.78 6.83 8.58
C LEU A 91 -12.79 6.25 7.57
N GLU A 92 -13.71 5.40 8.03
CA GLU A 92 -14.64 4.62 7.21
C GLU A 92 -15.30 5.41 6.06
N PRO A 93 -15.98 6.56 6.27
CA PRO A 93 -16.65 7.27 5.18
C PRO A 93 -15.69 7.74 4.08
N TYR A 94 -14.46 8.13 4.44
CA TYR A 94 -13.45 8.55 3.47
C TYR A 94 -12.84 7.35 2.76
N VAL A 95 -12.62 6.25 3.48
CA VAL A 95 -12.12 4.99 2.91
C VAL A 95 -13.13 4.42 1.91
N GLU A 96 -14.42 4.39 2.24
CA GLU A 96 -15.50 3.96 1.34
C GLU A 96 -15.52 4.82 0.07
N LEU A 97 -15.47 6.15 0.22
CA LEU A 97 -15.48 7.08 -0.91
C LEU A 97 -14.30 6.86 -1.88
N LEU A 98 -13.11 6.65 -1.32
CA LEU A 98 -11.89 6.37 -2.07
C LEU A 98 -11.95 4.97 -2.70
N ALA A 99 -12.44 3.96 -1.99
CA ALA A 99 -12.59 2.60 -2.49
C ALA A 99 -13.55 2.56 -3.68
N ASP A 100 -14.73 3.18 -3.58
CA ASP A 100 -15.69 3.26 -4.67
C ASP A 100 -15.10 3.94 -5.91
N SER A 101 -14.39 5.05 -5.71
CA SER A 101 -13.68 5.71 -6.81
C SER A 101 -12.62 4.81 -7.43
N PHE A 102 -11.87 4.08 -6.59
CA PHE A 102 -10.82 3.19 -7.05
C PHE A 102 -11.37 2.02 -7.85
N LEU A 103 -12.50 1.43 -7.43
CA LEU A 103 -13.14 0.33 -8.16
C LEU A 103 -13.55 0.74 -9.58
N THR A 104 -14.07 1.95 -9.74
CA THR A 104 -14.47 2.46 -11.07
C THR A 104 -13.29 2.79 -11.98
N ALA A 105 -12.14 3.16 -11.40
CA ALA A 105 -10.93 3.60 -12.11
C ALA A 105 -9.75 2.62 -11.98
N ARG A 106 -9.99 1.40 -11.48
CA ARG A 106 -8.95 0.42 -11.15
C ARG A 106 -8.06 0.17 -12.36
N ARG A 107 -6.78 -0.11 -12.13
CA ARG A 107 -5.84 -0.49 -13.17
C ARG A 107 -5.51 -1.98 -13.09
N TYR A 108 -5.39 -2.65 -14.23
CA TYR A 108 -4.95 -4.05 -14.29
C TYR A 108 -3.60 -4.27 -13.61
N ASP A 109 -2.71 -3.28 -13.73
CA ASP A 109 -1.36 -3.31 -13.18
C ASP A 109 -1.24 -2.68 -11.79
N GLU A 110 -2.32 -2.57 -11.01
CA GLU A 110 -2.29 -1.92 -9.68
C GLU A 110 -1.27 -2.56 -8.72
N VAL A 111 -0.92 -3.84 -8.91
CA VAL A 111 0.16 -4.50 -8.15
C VAL A 111 1.50 -3.79 -8.36
N THR A 112 1.74 -3.20 -9.53
CA THR A 112 2.96 -2.40 -9.76
C THR A 112 2.95 -1.10 -8.95
N LEU A 113 1.77 -0.58 -8.58
CA LEU A 113 1.66 0.59 -7.72
C LEU A 113 2.06 0.26 -6.28
N THR A 114 1.82 -0.98 -5.81
CA THR A 114 2.19 -1.41 -4.46
C THR A 114 3.69 -1.58 -4.29
N GLN A 115 4.45 -1.82 -5.35
CA GLN A 115 5.90 -1.98 -5.28
C GLN A 115 6.58 -0.71 -4.75
N GLY A 116 7.61 -0.89 -3.93
CA GLY A 116 8.38 0.19 -3.30
C GLY A 116 8.27 0.22 -1.79
N THR A 117 8.67 1.34 -1.20
CA THR A 117 8.68 1.54 0.25
C THR A 117 7.50 2.40 0.70
N TRP A 118 6.78 1.90 1.70
CA TRP A 118 5.62 2.52 2.31
C TRP A 118 5.87 2.68 3.80
N LYS A 119 5.59 3.86 4.35
CA LYS A 119 5.55 4.10 5.78
C LYS A 119 4.13 3.87 6.28
N SER A 120 3.97 3.08 7.35
CA SER A 120 2.69 2.93 8.02
C SER A 120 2.34 4.23 8.74
N LEU A 121 1.15 4.76 8.49
CA LEU A 121 0.59 5.89 9.23
C LEU A 121 -0.28 5.39 10.37
N TRP A 122 -1.08 4.34 10.13
CA TRP A 122 -1.99 3.77 11.10
C TRP A 122 -2.43 2.36 10.68
N PHE A 123 -2.77 1.53 11.66
CA PHE A 123 -3.39 0.23 11.48
C PHE A 123 -4.19 -0.15 12.73
N ASP A 124 -5.29 -0.90 12.56
CA ASP A 124 -6.28 -1.25 13.58
C ASP A 124 -6.01 -2.58 14.29
N ASP A 125 -4.75 -2.97 14.41
CA ASP A 125 -4.31 -4.16 15.13
C ASP A 125 -3.62 -3.73 16.45
N ASP A 126 -4.26 -4.09 17.58
CA ASP A 126 -3.77 -3.87 18.95
C ASP A 126 -2.82 -4.98 19.44
N ASP A 127 -2.83 -6.15 18.79
CA ASP A 127 -1.94 -7.29 19.04
C ASP A 127 -0.54 -7.10 18.41
N ILE A 128 -0.41 -6.18 17.45
CA ILE A 128 0.85 -5.68 16.91
C ILE A 128 1.37 -4.57 17.83
N GLY A 129 2.23 -4.96 18.77
CA GLY A 129 2.81 -4.03 19.73
C GLY A 129 3.91 -4.60 20.62
N ASP A 130 3.96 -4.12 21.86
CA ASP A 130 4.96 -4.46 22.86
C ASP A 130 4.97 -5.97 23.15
N ARG A 131 6.13 -6.62 22.98
CA ARG A 131 6.32 -8.05 23.22
C ARG A 131 7.56 -8.30 24.08
N GLY A 132 7.32 -8.71 25.32
CA GLY A 132 8.38 -9.04 26.27
C GLY A 132 9.29 -7.83 26.55
N PHE A 133 10.56 -7.91 26.12
CA PHE A 133 11.53 -6.83 26.27
C PHE A 133 11.51 -5.82 25.11
N PHE A 134 10.69 -6.04 24.09
CA PHE A 134 10.61 -5.16 22.93
C PHE A 134 9.35 -4.30 23.01
N SER A 135 9.50 -3.01 22.75
CA SER A 135 8.40 -2.08 22.57
C SER A 135 8.42 -1.52 21.15
N LEU A 136 7.31 -1.63 20.44
CA LEU A 136 7.21 -1.25 19.03
C LEU A 136 7.10 0.27 18.91
N ASP A 137 7.94 0.89 18.08
CA ASP A 137 7.76 2.28 17.67
C ASP A 137 6.90 2.33 16.40
N ARG A 138 5.59 2.53 16.57
CA ARG A 138 4.60 2.51 15.48
C ARG A 138 4.87 3.61 14.44
N SER A 139 5.49 4.72 14.84
CA SER A 139 5.92 5.81 13.96
C SER A 139 7.05 5.43 12.98
N THR A 140 7.67 4.26 13.17
CA THR A 140 8.80 3.74 12.38
C THR A 140 8.53 2.38 11.74
N VAL A 141 7.26 2.08 11.47
CA VAL A 141 6.86 0.87 10.74
C VAL A 141 6.83 1.16 9.25
N TYR A 142 7.47 0.30 8.47
CA TYR A 142 7.56 0.39 7.02
C TYR A 142 7.21 -0.95 6.37
N GLN A 143 6.66 -0.88 5.16
CA GLN A 143 6.54 -1.99 4.24
C GLN A 143 7.45 -1.77 3.04
N VAL A 144 8.32 -2.74 2.74
CA VAL A 144 9.07 -2.80 1.49
C VAL A 144 8.48 -3.91 0.64
N VAL A 145 7.84 -3.55 -0.46
CA VAL A 145 7.15 -4.48 -1.37
C VAL A 145 7.97 -4.63 -2.64
N GLU A 146 8.33 -5.86 -2.96
CA GLU A 146 9.07 -6.26 -4.16
C GLU A 146 8.30 -7.38 -4.87
N ASP A 147 8.74 -7.76 -6.06
CA ASP A 147 8.11 -8.87 -6.79
C ASP A 147 8.24 -10.20 -6.04
N GLY A 148 7.11 -10.74 -5.57
CA GLY A 148 6.99 -12.03 -4.90
C GLY A 148 7.24 -12.04 -3.38
N TYR A 149 7.62 -10.91 -2.78
CA TYR A 149 7.75 -10.81 -1.32
C TYR A 149 7.57 -9.38 -0.82
N TYR A 150 7.25 -9.26 0.45
CA TYR A 150 7.30 -7.99 1.16
C TYR A 150 7.96 -8.14 2.52
N TYR A 151 8.45 -7.03 3.05
CA TYR A 151 9.01 -6.92 4.39
C TYR A 151 8.23 -5.91 5.20
N ASN A 152 7.74 -6.30 6.36
CA ASN A 152 7.46 -5.36 7.44
C ASN A 152 8.77 -5.08 8.17
N VAL A 153 9.21 -3.83 8.16
CA VAL A 153 10.40 -3.36 8.88
C VAL A 153 9.95 -2.41 9.98
N ALA A 154 10.37 -2.64 11.21
CA ALA A 154 9.92 -1.84 12.35
C ALA A 154 11.05 -1.61 13.35
N GLU A 155 11.10 -0.42 13.95
CA GLU A 155 12.00 -0.15 15.07
C GLU A 155 11.35 -0.60 16.37
N ASN A 156 12.16 -1.23 17.22
CA ASN A 156 11.74 -1.68 18.53
C ASN A 156 12.72 -1.17 19.57
N GLN A 157 12.20 -0.53 20.61
CA GLN A 157 12.95 -0.19 21.81
C GLN A 157 13.13 -1.44 22.67
N ILE A 158 14.36 -1.73 23.05
CA ILE A 158 14.65 -2.74 24.06
C ILE A 158 14.45 -2.10 25.42
N ARG A 159 13.59 -2.70 26.25
CA ARG A 159 13.33 -2.30 27.63
C ARG A 159 13.67 -3.45 28.57
N ILE A 160 14.55 -3.20 29.55
CA ILE A 160 14.89 -4.14 30.61
C ILE A 160 14.37 -3.56 31.92
N PHE A 161 13.41 -4.25 32.55
CA PHE A 161 12.70 -3.75 33.74
C PHE A 161 12.12 -2.33 33.55
N GLY A 162 11.59 -2.04 32.35
CA GLY A 162 11.04 -0.73 31.99
C GLY A 162 12.07 0.34 31.63
N ILE A 163 13.37 0.05 31.71
CA ILE A 163 14.45 0.98 31.39
C ILE A 163 14.88 0.79 29.92
N PRO A 164 14.93 1.85 29.09
CA PRO A 164 15.49 1.78 27.75
C PRO A 164 16.93 1.29 27.77
N ALA A 165 17.20 0.17 27.12
CA ALA A 165 18.52 -0.48 27.06
C ALA A 165 19.15 -0.43 25.66
N GLY A 166 18.37 -0.07 24.63
CA GLY A 166 18.85 0.08 23.27
C GLY A 166 17.72 -0.02 22.25
N THR A 167 18.11 -0.14 20.98
CA THR A 167 17.20 -0.23 19.85
C THR A 167 17.60 -1.38 18.94
N VAL A 168 16.60 -2.10 18.45
CA VAL A 168 16.74 -3.03 17.33
C VAL A 168 15.73 -2.67 16.26
N HIS A 169 15.97 -3.10 15.04
CA HIS A 169 14.93 -3.13 14.02
C HIS A 169 14.69 -4.57 13.57
N SER A 170 13.42 -4.89 13.40
CA SER A 170 12.92 -6.20 12.97
C SER A 170 12.63 -6.19 11.47
N PHE A 171 12.87 -7.32 10.83
CA PHE A 171 12.54 -7.62 9.43
C PHE A 171 11.66 -8.85 9.42
N LEU A 172 10.37 -8.65 9.21
CA LEU A 172 9.42 -9.73 9.02
C LEU A 172 9.14 -9.87 7.53
N LYS A 173 9.67 -10.94 6.92
CA LYS A 173 9.46 -11.26 5.52
C LYS A 173 8.19 -12.08 5.36
N GLY A 174 7.36 -11.70 4.41
CA GLY A 174 6.34 -12.57 3.86
C GLY A 174 6.56 -12.79 2.37
N ASN A 175 6.46 -14.03 1.93
CA ASN A 175 6.33 -14.34 0.50
C ASN A 175 4.87 -14.17 0.12
N TYR A 176 4.63 -13.75 -1.11
CA TYR A 176 3.26 -13.64 -1.59
C TYR A 176 3.05 -14.14 -3.00
N GLN A 177 1.80 -14.54 -3.25
CA GLN A 177 1.29 -14.86 -4.56
C GLN A 177 -0.03 -14.12 -4.82
N ILE A 178 -0.32 -13.83 -6.08
CA ILE A 178 -1.59 -13.19 -6.45
C ILE A 178 -2.61 -14.30 -6.73
N VAL A 179 -3.64 -14.42 -5.89
CA VAL A 179 -4.64 -15.51 -5.99
C VAL A 179 -5.91 -15.13 -6.75
N HIS A 180 -6.16 -13.84 -6.95
CA HIS A 180 -7.32 -13.35 -7.72
C HIS A 180 -6.91 -12.24 -8.70
N PRO A 181 -6.11 -12.54 -9.73
CA PRO A 181 -5.60 -11.52 -10.65
C PRO A 181 -6.73 -10.84 -11.43
N ALA A 182 -6.55 -9.56 -11.75
CA ALA A 182 -7.48 -8.85 -12.63
C ALA A 182 -7.46 -9.44 -14.06
N THR A 183 -8.63 -9.81 -14.56
CA THR A 183 -8.89 -10.29 -15.93
C THR A 183 -10.00 -9.46 -16.57
N ASP A 184 -10.20 -9.60 -17.87
CA ASP A 184 -11.28 -8.88 -18.58
C ASP A 184 -12.68 -9.26 -18.06
N GLU A 185 -12.82 -10.46 -17.50
CA GLU A 185 -14.09 -11.00 -16.99
C GLU A 185 -14.44 -10.53 -15.57
N ASN A 186 -13.45 -10.28 -14.72
CA ASN A 186 -13.64 -9.92 -13.31
C ASN A 186 -13.31 -8.45 -13.01
N PHE A 187 -12.94 -7.67 -14.03
CA PHE A 187 -12.57 -6.26 -13.86
C PHE A 187 -13.71 -5.45 -13.23
N GLY A 188 -13.40 -4.75 -12.15
CA GLY A 188 -14.37 -3.98 -11.36
C GLY A 188 -14.92 -4.70 -10.12
N GLU A 189 -14.57 -5.98 -9.91
CA GLU A 189 -14.84 -6.65 -8.64
C GLU A 189 -14.06 -6.00 -7.48
N PRO A 190 -14.57 -6.00 -6.24
CA PRO A 190 -13.93 -5.33 -5.11
C PRO A 190 -12.57 -5.91 -4.75
N ARG A 191 -12.43 -7.24 -4.76
CA ARG A 191 -11.25 -7.98 -4.29
C ARG A 191 -10.43 -8.53 -5.46
N LEU A 192 -9.85 -7.65 -6.28
CA LEU A 192 -8.86 -8.04 -7.30
C LEU A 192 -7.45 -7.93 -6.76
N ASN A 193 -6.55 -8.67 -7.41
CA ASN A 193 -5.13 -8.77 -7.11
C ASN A 193 -4.86 -9.07 -5.62
N VAL A 194 -5.69 -9.94 -5.04
CA VAL A 194 -5.54 -10.40 -3.66
C VAL A 194 -4.19 -11.09 -3.52
N ILE A 195 -3.43 -10.62 -2.55
CA ILE A 195 -2.13 -11.13 -2.13
C ILE A 195 -2.41 -12.20 -1.07
N ASP A 196 -2.19 -13.46 -1.43
CA ASP A 196 -2.09 -14.54 -0.44
C ASP A 196 -0.67 -14.53 0.10
N LEU A 197 -0.56 -14.51 1.43
CA LEU A 197 0.64 -14.16 2.15
C LEU A 197 1.03 -15.24 3.13
N GLU A 198 2.32 -15.60 3.17
CA GLU A 198 2.89 -16.44 4.21
C GLU A 198 4.17 -15.81 4.76
N PHE A 199 4.20 -15.59 6.08
CA PHE A 199 5.40 -15.12 6.77
C PHE A 199 6.42 -16.25 6.95
N ASP A 200 7.62 -16.11 6.40
CA ASP A 200 8.62 -17.20 6.37
C ASP A 200 9.90 -16.89 7.16
N GLN A 201 10.22 -15.61 7.37
CA GLN A 201 11.41 -15.17 8.10
C GLN A 201 11.11 -14.02 9.05
N ASN A 202 11.64 -14.09 10.27
CA ASN A 202 11.68 -12.99 11.20
C ASN A 202 13.11 -12.79 11.69
N ARG A 203 13.67 -11.59 11.47
CA ARG A 203 15.06 -11.27 11.80
C ARG A 203 15.14 -9.97 12.56
N ILE A 204 16.09 -9.83 13.47
CA ILE A 204 16.41 -8.57 14.14
C ILE A 204 17.84 -8.14 13.88
N ARG A 205 18.09 -6.84 13.99
CA ARG A 205 19.42 -6.26 13.96
C ARG A 205 19.50 -5.08 14.94
N PHE A 206 20.63 -4.97 15.63
CA PHE A 206 20.89 -3.85 16.54
C PHE A 206 21.12 -2.54 15.79
N GLY A 207 20.63 -1.46 16.37
CA GLY A 207 20.71 -0.10 15.84
C GLY A 207 19.39 0.40 15.26
N HIS A 208 19.39 1.65 14.83
CA HIS A 208 18.22 2.31 14.26
C HIS A 208 17.97 1.90 12.81
N ILE A 209 16.72 2.03 12.38
CA ILE A 209 16.37 2.00 10.96
C ILE A 209 17.09 3.15 10.26
N PRO A 210 17.86 2.91 9.19
CA PRO A 210 18.43 4.00 8.42
C PRO A 210 17.30 4.74 7.69
N SER A 211 17.51 6.02 7.36
CA SER A 211 16.53 6.80 6.58
C SER A 211 15.96 6.01 5.40
N ASP A 212 14.71 6.24 5.05
CA ASP A 212 13.91 5.49 4.06
C ASP A 212 14.65 5.16 2.76
N ARG A 213 15.48 6.09 2.26
CA ARG A 213 16.32 5.91 1.07
C ARG A 213 17.22 4.67 1.11
N ALA A 214 17.67 4.30 2.30
CA ALA A 214 18.54 3.15 2.53
C ALA A 214 17.76 1.90 2.93
N LEU A 215 16.44 1.99 3.12
CA LEU A 215 15.64 0.88 3.64
C LEU A 215 15.48 -0.24 2.61
N ARG A 216 15.18 0.08 1.36
CA ARG A 216 15.14 -0.91 0.26
C ARG A 216 16.48 -1.62 0.11
N THR A 217 17.58 -0.86 0.07
CA THR A 217 18.94 -1.42 0.02
C THR A 217 19.27 -2.25 1.26
N LEU A 218 18.79 -1.86 2.44
CA LEU A 218 18.98 -2.62 3.66
C LEU A 218 18.23 -3.96 3.60
N VAL A 219 16.96 -3.94 3.17
CA VAL A 219 16.15 -5.15 2.96
C VAL A 219 16.82 -6.08 1.95
N ASP A 220 17.28 -5.56 0.80
CA ASP A 220 18.04 -6.34 -0.19
C ASP A 220 19.28 -7.01 0.41
N ARG A 221 20.00 -6.28 1.28
CA ARG A 221 21.18 -6.81 1.96
C ARG A 221 20.81 -7.85 3.02
N VAL A 222 19.68 -7.71 3.70
CA VAL A 222 19.18 -8.71 4.66
C VAL A 222 18.78 -9.98 3.93
N GLU A 223 18.02 -9.87 2.84
CA GLU A 223 17.59 -11.00 2.00
C GLU A 223 18.80 -11.78 1.46
N ARG A 224 19.84 -11.07 1.02
CA ARG A 224 21.09 -11.67 0.53
C ARG A 224 22.07 -12.08 1.64
N GLN A 225 21.69 -11.97 2.91
CA GLN A 225 22.54 -12.23 4.08
C GLN A 225 23.87 -11.42 4.07
N ALA A 226 23.87 -10.27 3.41
CA ALA A 226 25.01 -9.36 3.28
C ALA A 226 25.16 -8.38 4.47
N VAL A 227 24.28 -8.50 5.46
CA VAL A 227 24.38 -7.83 6.78
C VAL A 227 24.07 -8.83 7.88
N ALA A 228 24.79 -8.70 9.00
CA ALA A 228 24.52 -9.52 10.18
C ALA A 228 23.12 -9.20 10.73
N SER A 229 22.29 -10.24 10.81
CA SER A 229 20.97 -10.23 11.43
C SER A 229 20.77 -11.54 12.17
N ILE A 230 19.95 -11.53 13.21
CA ILE A 230 19.67 -12.70 14.05
C ILE A 230 18.25 -13.15 13.73
N GLU A 231 18.08 -14.40 13.33
CA GLU A 231 16.75 -15.00 13.20
C GLU A 231 16.15 -15.16 14.60
N VAL A 232 14.92 -14.71 14.77
CA VAL A 232 14.20 -14.77 16.04
C VAL A 232 12.85 -15.44 15.84
N PRO A 233 12.29 -16.04 16.90
CA PRO A 233 10.90 -16.49 16.87
C PRO A 233 9.98 -15.35 16.41
N GLY A 234 8.97 -15.68 15.63
CA GLY A 234 8.04 -14.72 15.05
C GLY A 234 6.82 -15.41 14.49
N PRO A 235 5.94 -14.68 13.80
CA PRO A 235 4.74 -15.23 13.18
C PRO A 235 5.05 -16.09 11.95
N LYS A 236 6.03 -17.00 12.03
CA LYS A 236 6.41 -17.87 10.92
C LYS A 236 5.31 -18.89 10.65
N GLY A 237 4.88 -18.98 9.39
CA GLY A 237 3.78 -19.82 8.94
C GLY A 237 2.40 -19.23 9.18
N ILE A 238 2.30 -17.99 9.69
CA ILE A 238 1.02 -17.27 9.67
C ILE A 238 0.70 -16.91 8.23
N THR A 239 -0.52 -17.26 7.82
CA THR A 239 -1.05 -16.99 6.48
C THR A 239 -2.24 -16.04 6.53
N GLY A 240 -2.46 -15.33 5.42
CA GLY A 240 -3.58 -14.41 5.30
C GLY A 240 -3.70 -13.82 3.90
N GLU A 241 -4.77 -13.08 3.69
CA GLU A 241 -5.02 -12.37 2.44
C GLU A 241 -4.88 -10.86 2.67
N LEU A 242 -4.29 -10.15 1.71
CA LEU A 242 -4.18 -8.69 1.69
C LEU A 242 -4.65 -8.15 0.33
N TRP A 243 -5.41 -7.07 0.30
CA TRP A 243 -5.81 -6.40 -0.94
C TRP A 243 -5.86 -4.89 -0.75
N ASN A 244 -5.78 -4.14 -1.85
CA ASN A 244 -5.88 -2.68 -1.80
C ASN A 244 -7.36 -2.26 -1.89
N LEU A 245 -7.80 -1.47 -0.91
CA LEU A 245 -9.05 -0.71 -1.00
C LEU A 245 -8.83 0.54 -1.88
N TYR A 246 -7.68 1.17 -1.74
CA TYR A 246 -7.26 2.34 -2.52
C TYR A 246 -5.75 2.36 -2.68
N ILE A 247 -5.24 2.78 -3.84
CA ILE A 247 -3.81 3.08 -4.02
C ILE A 247 -3.56 4.12 -5.10
N ASP A 248 -2.70 5.09 -4.80
CA ASP A 248 -2.15 6.05 -5.75
C ASP A 248 -0.61 6.16 -5.60
N ALA A 249 -0.04 7.28 -6.04
CA ALA A 249 1.41 7.52 -5.96
C ALA A 249 1.92 7.66 -4.52
N ASP A 250 1.09 8.17 -3.60
CA ASP A 250 1.44 8.66 -2.27
C ASP A 250 0.68 7.97 -1.13
N LEU A 251 -0.53 7.48 -1.35
CA LEU A 251 -1.40 6.84 -0.35
C LEU A 251 -1.75 5.41 -0.78
N ARG A 252 -1.67 4.49 0.17
CA ARG A 252 -2.14 3.11 0.05
C ARG A 252 -3.02 2.78 1.25
N ILE A 253 -4.22 2.32 0.97
CA ILE A 253 -5.17 1.80 1.94
C ILE A 253 -5.35 0.33 1.62
N ALA A 254 -4.89 -0.55 2.51
CA ALA A 254 -4.98 -1.98 2.34
C ALA A 254 -5.87 -2.58 3.42
N ALA A 255 -6.58 -3.65 3.07
CA ALA A 255 -7.30 -4.48 4.03
C ALA A 255 -6.67 -5.87 4.05
N GLY A 256 -6.62 -6.47 5.24
CA GLY A 256 -6.09 -7.80 5.45
C GLY A 256 -6.99 -8.68 6.31
N VAL A 257 -6.92 -9.99 6.11
CA VAL A 257 -7.55 -10.99 6.98
C VAL A 257 -6.55 -12.12 7.22
N GLN A 258 -6.42 -12.53 8.48
CA GLN A 258 -5.62 -13.71 8.84
C GLN A 258 -6.44 -14.99 8.66
N ASP A 259 -5.82 -16.07 8.21
CA ASP A 259 -6.54 -17.31 7.89
C ASP A 259 -7.20 -17.98 9.10
N ASP A 260 -6.58 -17.86 10.27
CA ASP A 260 -7.09 -18.35 11.55
C ASP A 260 -8.11 -17.39 12.20
N ASN A 261 -8.27 -16.18 11.66
CA ASN A 261 -9.20 -15.17 12.15
C ASN A 261 -9.92 -14.42 11.01
N LYS A 262 -10.56 -15.18 10.09
CA LYS A 262 -11.28 -14.61 8.94
C LYS A 262 -12.45 -13.68 9.29
N GLY A 263 -12.84 -13.62 10.55
CA GLY A 263 -13.92 -12.74 11.03
C GLY A 263 -13.45 -11.31 11.35
N VAL A 264 -12.13 -11.08 11.42
CA VAL A 264 -11.54 -9.77 11.69
C VAL A 264 -10.80 -9.31 10.46
N GLN A 265 -11.23 -8.16 9.93
CA GLN A 265 -10.54 -7.48 8.86
C GLN A 265 -9.71 -6.36 9.47
N ASP A 266 -8.42 -6.35 9.15
CA ASP A 266 -7.50 -5.27 9.51
C ASP A 266 -7.46 -4.24 8.38
N LEU A 267 -7.27 -2.97 8.72
CA LEU A 267 -7.10 -1.83 7.86
C LEU A 267 -5.70 -1.25 8.07
N TYR A 268 -4.97 -1.05 6.97
CA TYR A 268 -3.63 -0.48 6.96
C TYR A 268 -3.63 0.79 6.12
N ILE A 269 -3.28 1.92 6.75
CA ILE A 269 -3.10 3.21 6.07
C ILE A 269 -1.61 3.47 5.94
N LEU A 270 -1.12 3.51 4.71
CA LEU A 270 0.29 3.69 4.41
C LEU A 270 0.54 4.85 3.46
N ARG A 271 1.63 5.56 3.69
CA ARG A 271 2.10 6.64 2.82
C ARG A 271 3.37 6.22 2.11
N ARG A 272 3.53 6.60 0.85
CA ARG A 272 4.76 6.37 0.10
C ARG A 272 5.92 7.04 0.82
N ALA A 273 6.97 6.29 1.10
CA ALA A 273 8.20 6.84 1.63
C ALA A 273 8.95 7.55 0.48
N THR A 274 8.61 8.82 0.22
CA THR A 274 9.20 9.59 -0.87
C THR A 274 10.52 10.25 -0.49
N TRP A 275 11.31 10.51 -1.53
CA TRP A 275 12.75 10.72 -1.47
C TRP A 275 13.22 12.09 -0.97
N ALA A 276 12.41 13.16 -0.87
CA ALA A 276 12.96 14.52 -0.70
C ALA A 276 12.17 15.43 0.26
N GLY A 277 12.79 15.79 1.39
CA GLY A 277 12.33 16.89 2.26
C GLY A 277 11.09 16.55 3.10
N PRO A 278 10.58 17.50 3.91
CA PRO A 278 9.26 17.35 4.50
C PRO A 278 8.30 16.99 3.37
N LEU A 279 7.57 15.89 3.57
CA LEU A 279 6.57 15.40 2.62
C LEU A 279 5.77 16.60 2.15
N ALA A 280 5.58 16.78 0.83
CA ALA A 280 4.63 17.77 0.35
C ALA A 280 3.33 17.51 1.12
N PRO A 281 2.85 18.47 1.94
CA PRO A 281 1.65 18.22 2.70
C PRO A 281 0.56 17.89 1.69
N TYR A 282 -0.12 16.74 1.87
CA TYR A 282 -1.54 16.74 1.54
C TYR A 282 -2.07 18.00 2.22
N SER A 283 -2.64 18.92 1.43
CA SER A 283 -3.06 20.28 1.81
C SER A 283 -3.19 20.43 3.33
N GLU A 284 -2.56 21.43 3.99
CA GLU A 284 -2.45 21.66 5.45
C GLU A 284 -3.76 21.54 6.27
N ARG A 285 -4.44 20.41 6.19
CA ARG A 285 -5.68 20.08 6.84
C ARG A 285 -5.32 19.47 8.16
N THR A 286 -5.96 19.98 9.19
CA THR A 286 -5.88 19.42 10.52
C THR A 286 -6.98 18.39 10.66
N GLU A 287 -6.79 17.45 11.58
CA GLU A 287 -7.81 16.49 11.99
C GLU A 287 -9.17 17.17 12.28
N ALA A 288 -9.15 18.37 12.84
CA ALA A 288 -10.36 19.16 13.15
C ALA A 288 -11.16 19.61 11.92
N SER A 289 -10.54 19.66 10.74
CA SER A 289 -11.19 20.01 9.47
C SER A 289 -11.86 18.83 8.76
N CYS A 290 -11.75 17.63 9.35
CA CYS A 290 -12.30 16.38 8.83
C CYS A 290 -13.49 15.86 9.66
N LEU A 291 -14.11 16.75 10.43
CA LEU A 291 -15.30 16.55 11.27
C LEU A 291 -16.44 17.42 10.74
#